data_AF-A0A961RRL4-F1
#
_entry.id   AF-A0A961RRL4-F1
#
_cell.length_a   1.000
_cell.length_b   1.000
_cell.length_c   1.000
_cell.angle_alpha   90.00
_cell.angle_beta   90.00
_cell.angle_gamma   90.00
#
_symmetry.space_group_name_H-M   'P 1'
#
loop_
_entity.id
_entity.type
_entity.pdbx_description
1 polymer ?
#
loop_
_entity_poly.entity_id
_entity_poly.type
_entity_poly.pdbx_seq_one_letter_code
_entity_poly.pdbx_strand_id
1 'polypeptide(L)' 'MSRRRRIYEGKAKILYEGPEPGTLVQFFKDDATAFNKKKHEIVEGKGVLNNRISEFLFT' A
#
# COMPACT_ATOMS: atom_id res chain seq x y z
N MET A 1 -18.96 -2.63 -1.10
CA MET A 1 -18.05 -1.49 -0.86
C MET A 1 -17.74 -0.85 -2.20
N SER A 2 -18.03 0.44 -2.40
CA SER A 2 -17.63 1.10 -3.64
C SER A 2 -16.11 1.06 -3.74
N ARG A 3 -15.57 0.51 -4.84
CA ARG A 3 -14.13 0.58 -5.09
C ARG A 3 -13.79 2.05 -5.29
N ARG A 4 -13.12 2.66 -4.29
CA ARG A 4 -12.56 4.02 -4.40
C ARG A 4 -11.67 4.08 -5.64
N ARG A 5 -11.66 5.22 -6.35
CA ARG A 5 -10.90 5.37 -7.60
C ARG A 5 -9.42 5.18 -7.32
N ARG A 6 -8.77 4.23 -8.01
CA ARG A 6 -7.31 4.04 -7.94
C ARG A 6 -6.61 5.17 -8.69
N ILE A 7 -5.73 5.89 -8.01
CA ILE A 7 -4.98 7.02 -8.58
C ILE A 7 -3.61 6.55 -9.05
N TYR A 8 -2.96 5.66 -8.30
CA TYR A 8 -1.62 5.18 -8.61
C TYR A 8 -1.37 3.78 -8.04
N GLU A 9 -0.54 2.99 -8.71
CA GLU A 9 -0.03 1.72 -8.20
C GLU A 9 1.49 1.66 -8.34
N GLY A 10 2.15 1.49 -7.19
CA GLY A 10 3.58 1.23 -7.09
C GLY A 10 3.87 -0.23 -6.77
N LYS A 11 5.15 -0.55 -6.53
CA LYS A 11 5.59 -1.93 -6.24
C LYS A 11 4.95 -2.52 -4.99
N ALA A 12 4.87 -1.74 -3.91
CA ALA A 12 4.42 -2.20 -2.59
C ALA A 12 3.16 -1.48 -2.07
N LYS A 13 2.64 -0.48 -2.79
CA LYS A 13 1.52 0.36 -2.35
C LYS A 13 0.59 0.71 -3.49
N ILE A 14 -0.70 0.82 -3.19
CA ILE A 14 -1.71 1.39 -4.08
C ILE A 14 -2.28 2.64 -3.41
N LEU A 15 -2.46 3.71 -4.19
CA LEU A 15 -3.11 4.93 -3.73
C LEU A 15 -4.50 5.02 -4.35
N TYR A 16 -5.49 5.21 -3.48
CA TYR A 16 -6.87 5.50 -3.86
C TYR A 16 -7.23 6.91 -3.45
N GLU A 17 -8.24 7.47 -4.13
CA GLU A 17 -8.89 8.69 -3.72
C GLU A 17 -9.46 8.54 -2.31
N GLY A 18 -9.18 9.51 -1.44
CA GLY A 18 -9.68 9.54 -0.08
C GLY A 18 -11.15 9.96 -0.01
N PRO A 19 -11.79 9.80 1.16
CA PRO A 19 -13.18 10.19 1.35
C PRO A 19 -13.38 11.72 1.33
N GLU A 20 -12.35 12.48 1.73
CA GLU A 20 -12.37 13.95 1.76
C GLU A 20 -11.50 14.55 0.63
N PRO A 21 -11.87 15.71 0.08
CA PRO A 21 -11.05 16.41 -0.91
C PRO A 21 -9.61 16.62 -0.43
N GLY A 22 -8.63 16.31 -1.29
CA GLY A 22 -7.21 16.45 -0.97
C GLY A 22 -6.63 15.30 -0.13
N THR A 23 -7.42 14.29 0.23
CA THR A 23 -6.94 13.12 0.98
C THR A 23 -6.74 11.89 0.10
N LEU A 24 -5.91 10.96 0.57
CA LEU A 24 -5.62 9.69 -0.11
C LEU A 24 -5.79 8.53 0.86
N VAL A 25 -6.15 7.37 0.32
CA VAL A 25 -6.12 6.09 1.03
C VAL A 25 -4.95 5.28 0.51
N GLN A 26 -3.99 5.01 1.38
CA GLN A 26 -2.83 4.17 1.08
C GLN A 26 -3.12 2.71 1.45
N PHE A 27 -3.01 1.82 0.47
CA PHE A 27 -3.11 0.38 0.67
C PHE A 27 -1.72 -0.26 0.53
N PHE A 28 -1.25 -0.94 1.58
CA PHE A 28 0.01 -1.69 1.55
C PHE A 28 -0.23 -3.09 0.97
N LYS A 29 0.56 -3.44 -0.05
CA LYS A 29 0.49 -4.76 -0.70
C LYS A 29 1.39 -5.77 0.00
N ASP A 30 1.05 -7.04 -0.16
CA ASP A 30 1.87 -8.18 0.26
C ASP A 30 3.06 -8.45 -0.69
N ASP A 31 3.16 -7.71 -1.79
CA ASP A 31 4.30 -7.74 -2.70
C ASP A 31 5.60 -7.35 -2.00
N ALA A 32 6.54 -8.27 -1.96
CA ALA A 32 7.95 -8.02 -1.66
C ALA A 32 8.73 -7.95 -2.97
N THR A 33 9.58 -6.94 -3.14
CA THR A 33 10.49 -6.85 -4.28
C THR A 33 11.91 -6.62 -3.81
N ALA A 34 12.88 -7.31 -4.42
CA ALA A 34 14.30 -7.08 -4.20
C ALA A 34 15.02 -6.88 -5.55
N PHE A 35 16.25 -6.38 -5.49
CA PHE A 35 17.13 -6.21 -6.66
C PHE A 35 16.46 -5.47 -7.83
N ASN A 36 15.85 -4.31 -7.57
CA ASN A 36 15.12 -3.53 -8.58
C ASN A 36 14.01 -4.30 -9.32
N LYS A 37 13.20 -5.07 -8.57
CA LYS A 37 12.09 -5.90 -9.10
C LYS A 37 12.56 -7.15 -9.86
N LYS A 38 13.86 -7.48 -9.86
CA LYS A 38 14.35 -8.76 -10.39
C LYS A 38 13.86 -9.96 -9.57
N LYS A 39 13.63 -9.76 -8.27
CA LYS A 39 12.93 -10.73 -7.41
C LYS A 39 11.61 -10.13 -6.95
N HIS A 40 10.52 -10.87 -7.14
CA HIS A 40 9.18 -10.54 -6.66
C HIS A 40 8.57 -11.78 -6.01
N GLU A 41 7.92 -11.58 -4.88
CA GLU A 41 7.28 -12.63 -4.11
C GLU A 41 6.09 -12.04 -3.35
N ILE A 42 5.06 -12.85 -3.10
CA ILE A 42 3.96 -12.47 -2.22
C ILE A 42 4.27 -13.01 -0.83
N VAL A 43 4.40 -12.12 0.14
CA VAL A 43 4.60 -12.48 1.54
C VAL A 43 3.31 -12.17 2.28
N GLU A 44 2.53 -13.21 2.60
CA GLU A 44 1.22 -13.07 3.22
C GLU A 44 1.29 -12.24 4.52
N GLY A 45 0.41 -11.24 4.63
CA GLY A 45 0.30 -10.40 5.83
C GLY A 45 1.35 -9.27 5.91
N LYS A 46 2.33 -9.21 4.99
CA LYS A 46 3.32 -8.12 4.93
C LYS A 46 2.66 -6.75 4.84
N GLY A 47 1.59 -6.60 4.08
CA GLY A 47 0.86 -5.34 3.89
C GLY A 47 0.28 -4.84 5.20
N VAL A 48 -0.40 -5.72 5.94
CA VAL A 48 -1.01 -5.40 7.23
C VAL A 48 0.04 -4.99 8.26
N LEU A 49 1.16 -5.73 8.34
CA LEU A 49 2.27 -5.40 9.23
C LEU A 49 2.87 -4.04 8.90
N ASN A 50 3.15 -3.76 7.62
CA ASN A 50 3.69 -2.46 7.20
C ASN A 50 2.74 -1.31 7.49
N ASN A 51 1.42 -1.54 7.37
CA ASN A 51 0.42 -0.53 7.72
C ASN A 51 0.49 -0.19 9.22
N ARG A 52 0.46 -1.21 10.10
CA ARG A 52 0.54 -1.01 11.56
C ARG A 52 1.85 -0.36 12.00
N ILE A 53 2.97 -0.78 11.42
CA ILE A 53 4.27 -0.16 11.72
C ILE A 53 4.29 1.30 11.27
N SER A 54 3.80 1.59 10.07
CA SER A 54 3.77 2.97 9.56
C SER A 54 2.86 3.87 10.39
N GLU A 55 1.68 3.37 10.77
CA GLU A 55 0.76 4.05 11.69
C GLU A 55 1.46 4.38 13.02
N PHE A 56 2.13 3.41 13.64
CA PHE A 56 2.85 3.60 14.90
C PHE A 56 4.02 4.58 14.79
N LEU A 57 4.71 4.64 13.64
CA LEU A 57 5.87 5.51 13.44
C LEU A 57 5.48 6.96 13.07
N PHE A 58 4.31 7.17 12.46
CA PHE A 58 3.87 8.47 11.94
C PHE A 58 2.71 9.09 12.75
N THR A 59 2.51 8.65 13.99
CA THR A 59 1.76 9.39 15.03
C THR A 59 2.58 10.53 15.59
#